data_AF-A0A940TSW0-F1
#
_entry.id   AF-A0A940TSW0-F1
#
_cell.length_a   1.000
_cell.length_b   1.000
_cell.length_c   1.000
_cell.angle_alpha   90.00
_cell.angle_beta   90.00
_cell.angle_gamma   90.00
#
_symmetry.space_group_name_H-M   'P 1'
#
loop_
_entity.id
_entity.type
_entity.pdbx_description
1 polymer ?
#
loop_
_entity_poly.entity_id
_entity_poly.type
_entity_poly.pdbx_seq_one_letter_code
_entity_poly.pdbx_strand_id
1 'polypeptide(L)' 'MKSNRNLDPEKIQNVEFVFHQYLGFNLWGTATVYYQRIDDLISQQVDPADGFLVFRNVDKVEGKGLELELEGKWKN' A
#
# COMPACT_ATOMS: atom_id res chain seq x y z
N MET A 1 -19.80 7.69 19.24
CA MET A 1 -19.22 6.62 18.41
C MET A 1 -20.13 5.41 18.48
N LYS A 2 -20.43 4.78 17.35
CA LYS A 2 -21.42 3.70 17.21
C LYS A 2 -20.74 2.44 16.69
N SER A 3 -21.18 1.28 17.17
CA SER A 3 -20.70 -0.03 16.70
C SER A 3 -21.45 -0.44 15.43
N ASN A 4 -20.73 -0.99 14.46
CA ASN A 4 -21.29 -1.61 13.27
C ASN A 4 -21.06 -3.13 13.33
N ARG A 5 -22.13 -3.93 13.29
CA ARG A 5 -22.06 -5.39 13.30
C ARG A 5 -21.87 -6.02 11.91
N ASN A 6 -21.99 -5.21 10.85
CA ASN A 6 -21.84 -5.64 9.46
C ASN A 6 -20.47 -5.19 8.92
N LEU A 7 -19.40 -5.47 9.68
CA LEU A 7 -18.03 -5.24 9.21
C LEU A 7 -17.51 -6.53 8.61
N ASP A 8 -17.10 -6.45 7.35
CA ASP A 8 -16.37 -7.52 6.67
C ASP A 8 -14.86 -7.34 6.87
N PRO A 9 -14.06 -8.42 6.86
CA PRO A 9 -12.61 -8.31 6.94
C PRO A 9 -12.01 -7.53 5.75
N GLU A 10 -11.12 -6.59 6.04
CA GLU A 10 -10.30 -5.91 5.04
C GLU A 10 -9.31 -6.89 4.39
N LYS A 11 -9.16 -6.83 3.06
CA LYS A 11 -8.26 -7.72 2.30
C LYS A 11 -7.22 -6.90 1.54
N ILE A 12 -5.96 -7.18 1.81
CA ILE A 12 -4.83 -6.50 1.17
C ILE A 12 -4.13 -7.48 0.24
N GLN A 13 -3.94 -7.08 -1.02
CA GLN A 13 -3.21 -7.82 -2.04
C GLN A 13 -2.07 -6.95 -2.58
N ASN A 14 -0.85 -7.49 -2.50
CA ASN A 14 0.36 -6.82 -2.97
C ASN A 14 1.02 -7.67 -4.06
N VAL A 15 1.36 -7.04 -5.18
CA VAL A 15 2.13 -7.64 -6.27
C VAL A 15 3.32 -6.75 -6.55
N GLU A 16 4.51 -7.31 -6.46
CA GLU A 16 5.77 -6.59 -6.63
C GLU A 16 6.65 -7.31 -7.65
N PHE A 17 7.30 -6.51 -8.50
CA PHE A 17 8.33 -6.96 -9.41
C PHE A 17 9.62 -6.22 -9.10
N VAL A 18 10.66 -6.97 -8.78
CA VAL A 18 11.96 -6.44 -8.40
C VAL A 18 13.00 -6.87 -9.43
N PHE A 19 13.69 -5.88 -10.00
CA PHE A 19 14.79 -6.09 -10.93
C PHE A 19 16.08 -5.53 -10.34
N HIS A 20 17.12 -6.36 -10.34
CA HIS A 20 18.46 -6.00 -9.89
C HIS A 20 19.43 -6.04 -11.05
N GLN A 21 20.20 -4.97 -11.21
CA GLN A 21 21.24 -4.88 -12.22
C GLN A 21 22.54 -4.38 -11.60
N TYR A 22 23.60 -5.13 -11.84
CA TYR A 22 24.94 -4.68 -11.53
C TYR A 22 25.41 -3.64 -12.55
N LEU A 23 25.91 -2.50 -12.08
CA LEU A 23 26.30 -1.35 -12.90
C LEU A 23 27.80 -1.04 -12.69
N GLY A 24 28.68 -1.56 -13.55
CA GLY A 24 30.11 -1.24 -13.51
C GLY A 24 30.87 -1.94 -12.39
N PHE A 25 31.83 -1.28 -11.74
CA PHE A 25 32.77 -1.97 -10.83
C PHE A 25 32.33 -2.07 -9.37
N ASN A 26 31.36 -1.25 -8.95
CA ASN A 26 31.00 -1.11 -7.54
C ASN A 26 29.55 -0.64 -7.29
N LEU A 27 28.71 -0.53 -8.32
CA LEU A 27 27.33 -0.06 -8.18
C LEU A 27 26.31 -1.18 -8.40
N TRP A 28 25.25 -1.15 -7.61
CA TRP A 28 24.10 -2.04 -7.72
C TRP A 28 22.84 -1.20 -7.87
N GLY A 29 22.15 -1.34 -8.99
CA GLY A 29 20.86 -0.70 -9.22
C GLY A 29 19.71 -1.66 -8.93
N THR A 30 18.66 -1.14 -8.28
CA THR A 30 17.40 -1.85 -8.03
C THR A 30 16.25 -1.05 -8.62
N ALA A 31 15.35 -1.73 -9.31
CA ALA A 31 14.10 -1.16 -9.78
C ALA A 31 12.95 -2.02 -9.28
N THR A 32 11.99 -1.41 -8.59
CA THR A 32 10.83 -2.09 -8.01
C THR A 32 9.56 -1.47 -8.57
N VAL A 33 8.73 -2.29 -9.21
CA VAL A 33 7.36 -1.91 -9.58
C VAL A 33 6.42 -2.58 -8.61
N TYR A 34 5.54 -1.81 -7.98
CA TYR A 34 4.56 -2.34 -7.03
C TYR A 34 3.13 -1.98 -7.45
N TYR A 35 2.23 -2.90 -7.13
CA TYR A 35 0.79 -2.71 -7.19
C TYR A 35 0.18 -3.24 -5.89
N GLN A 36 -0.59 -2.39 -5.24
CA GLN A 36 -1.27 -2.62 -3.98
C GLN A 36 -2.77 -2.46 -4.21
N ARG A 37 -3.55 -3.35 -3.61
CA ARG A 37 -5.01 -3.28 -3.61
C ARG A 37 -5.53 -3.62 -2.22
N ILE A 38 -6.38 -2.76 -1.69
CA ILE A 38 -7.12 -2.95 -0.45
C ILE A 38 -8.59 -3.04 -0.83
N ASP A 39 -9.21 -4.20 -0.59
CA ASP A 39 -10.66 -4.40 -0.72
C ASP A 39 -11.32 -4.32 0.66
N ASP A 40 -12.56 -3.83 0.68
CA ASP A 40 -13.36 -3.66 1.90
C ASP A 40 -12.67 -2.79 2.96
N LEU A 41 -12.00 -1.70 2.56
CA LEU A 41 -11.29 -0.80 3.48
C LEU A 41 -12.23 -0.33 4.59
N ILE A 42 -11.84 -0.57 5.84
CA ILE A 42 -12.61 -0.11 7.01
C ILE A 42 -12.22 1.33 7.32
N SER A 43 -13.16 2.26 7.12
CA SER A 43 -12.94 3.68 7.39
C SER A 43 -13.98 4.24 8.36
N GLN A 44 -13.56 5.25 9.14
CA GLN A 44 -14.44 5.95 10.06
C GLN A 44 -15.13 7.11 9.32
N GLN A 45 -16.45 7.08 9.31
CA GLN A 45 -17.27 8.12 8.68
C GLN A 45 -18.34 8.63 9.65
N VAL A 46 -18.84 9.84 9.39
CA VAL A 46 -20.00 10.40 10.10
C VAL A 46 -21.27 9.82 9.49
N ASP A 47 -22.11 9.18 10.30
CA ASP A 47 -23.41 8.68 9.87
C ASP A 47 -24.34 9.88 9.59
N PRO A 48 -24.82 10.11 8.36
CA PRO A 48 -25.65 11.27 8.05
C PRO A 48 -27.03 11.23 8.74
N ALA A 49 -27.45 10.07 9.26
CA ALA A 49 -28.73 9.91 9.94
C ALA A 49 -28.73 10.42 11.39
N ASP A 50 -27.60 10.33 12.10
CA ASP A 50 -27.52 10.66 13.53
C ASP A 50 -26.29 11.52 13.91
N GLY A 51 -25.38 11.78 12.97
CA GLY A 51 -24.18 12.59 13.18
C GLY A 51 -23.07 11.88 13.98
N PHE A 52 -23.23 10.61 14.32
CA PHE A 52 -22.20 9.87 15.05
C PHE A 52 -21.14 9.25 14.15
N LEU A 53 -19.92 9.15 14.66
CA LEU A 53 -18.86 8.39 14.02
C LEU A 53 -19.15 6.88 14.07
N VAL A 54 -19.06 6.22 12.91
CA VAL A 54 -19.26 4.79 12.70
C VAL A 54 -18.19 4.24 11.75
N PHE A 55 -17.72 3.02 12.01
CA PHE A 55 -16.84 2.29 11.08
C PHE A 55 -17.66 1.58 10.02
N ARG A 56 -17.27 1.70 8.75
CA ARG A 56 -17.91 1.03 7.61
C ARG A 56 -16.83 0.55 6.64
N ASN A 57 -17.07 -0.57 5.96
CA ASN A 57 -16.34 -0.93 4.75
C ASN A 57 -16.81 0.03 3.66
N VAL A 58 -15.92 0.86 3.13
CA VAL A 58 -16.33 2.04 2.35
C VAL A 58 -15.98 1.94 0.88
N ASP A 59 -14.82 1.39 0.54
CA ASP A 59 -14.43 1.20 -0.86
C ASP A 59 -13.15 0.38 -1.03
N LYS A 60 -12.77 0.21 -2.29
CA LYS A 60 -11.48 -0.32 -2.74
C LYS A 60 -10.44 0.81 -2.89
N VAL A 61 -9.24 0.59 -2.36
CA VAL A 61 -8.09 1.49 -2.57
C VAL A 61 -7.02 0.78 -3.39
N GLU A 62 -6.47 1.46 -4.38
CA GLU A 62 -5.36 0.97 -5.20
C GLU A 62 -4.16 1.91 -5.08
N GLY A 63 -2.97 1.33 -4.92
CA GLY A 63 -1.69 2.02 -4.97
C GLY A 63 -0.80 1.38 -6.02
N LYS A 64 -0.10 2.17 -6.84
CA LYS A 64 0.88 1.63 -7.79
C LYS A 64 2.02 2.61 -7.97
N GLY A 65 3.22 2.08 -8.19
CA GLY A 65 4.40 2.92 -8.32
C GLY A 65 5.62 2.19 -8.85
N LEU A 66 6.66 3.00 -9.06
CA LEU A 66 8.00 2.59 -9.42
C LEU A 66 8.97 3.22 -8.42
N GLU A 67 9.85 2.41 -7.87
CA GLU A 67 10.96 2.82 -7.02
C GLU A 67 12.28 2.44 -7.69
N LEU A 68 13.26 3.34 -7.60
CA LEU A 68 14.60 3.16 -8.15
C LEU A 68 15.61 3.44 -7.06
N GLU A 69 16.52 2.49 -6.85
CA GLU A 69 17.59 2.59 -5.87
C GLU A 69 18.95 2.34 -6.54
N LEU A 70 19.98 3.01 -6.03
CA LEU A 70 21.35 2.84 -6.49
C LEU A 70 22.27 2.77 -5.27
N GLU A 71 22.89 1.62 -5.08
CA GLU A 71 23.88 1.38 -4.04
C GLU A 71 25.29 1.44 -4.63
N GLY A 72 26.24 1.97 -3.88
CA GLY A 72 27.64 2.00 -4.27
C GLY A 72 28.58 1.65 -3.12
N LYS A 73 29.59 0.81 -3.39
CA LYS A 73 30.66 0.49 -2.42
C LYS A 73 31.96 1.15 -2.84
N TRP A 74 32.34 2.25 -2.21
CA TRP A 74 33.64 2.90 -2.44
C TRP A 74 34.70 2.40 -1.44
N LYS A 75 35.95 2.27 -1.90
CA LYS A 75 37.09 2.02 -1.02
C LYS A 75 37.47 3.35 -0.35
N ASN A 76 37.48 3.37 0.98
CA ASN A 76 38.22 4.37 1.76
C ASN A 76 39.72 4.12 1.63
#